data_AF-A0AB36ZFJ0-F1
#
_entry.id   AF-A0AB36ZFJ0-F1
#
_cell.length_a   1.000
_cell.length_b   1.000
_cell.length_c   1.000
_cell.angle_alpha   90.00
_cell.angle_beta   90.00
_cell.angle_gamma   90.00
#
_symmetry.space_group_name_H-M   'P 1'
#
loop_
_entity.id
_entity.type
_entity.pdbx_description
1 polymer ?
#
loop_
_entity_poly.entity_id
_entity_poly.type
_entity_poly.pdbx_seq_one_letter_code
_entity_poly.pdbx_strand_id
1 'polypeptide(L)'
;MSRRLLLPVAGVLATALAAGGLTLLVWTIDETPFARPDAGFDRLTSEVAAVPGVSLDGAERWVEAPAFGPPTSWVGVAVEEPALAEALATACATEYADPVLWSFRATSAGGNALSFAGAEEPTAACPAPAVDASALLERIDGLGRDLELHASLREGSFALDSFEDVSGGLPALLPIVRAAEDLRDAAGAERGAPVEISGPWAAITVGPGEQERIAALLTTLVGEHGVTAYWATEDGLRIVAPDGGHAAIEAAVRGSGLPVADRPLRFEADEP
;
A
#
# COMPACT_ATOMS: atom_id res chain seq x y z
N MET A 1 44.28 17.11 36.62
CA MET A 1 43.05 17.73 36.09
C MET A 1 42.16 18.13 37.26
N SER A 2 41.75 19.40 37.31
CA SER A 2 41.05 19.99 38.45
C SER A 2 39.64 19.40 38.60
N ARG A 3 39.26 18.97 39.81
CA ARG A 3 37.91 18.50 40.20
C ARG A 3 36.77 19.43 39.72
N ARG A 4 37.08 20.70 39.41
CA ARG A 4 36.13 21.70 38.93
C ARG A 4 35.61 21.47 37.50
N LEU A 5 36.33 20.72 36.66
CA LEU A 5 35.90 20.39 35.28
C LEU A 5 35.11 19.07 35.18
N LEU A 6 35.15 18.22 36.20
CA LEU A 6 34.45 16.93 36.22
C LEU A 6 32.94 17.08 36.47
N LEU A 7 32.55 18.06 37.30
CA LEU A 7 31.15 18.36 37.61
C LEU A 7 30.29 18.80 36.40
N PRO A 8 30.72 19.75 35.55
CA PRO A 8 29.93 20.15 34.38
C PRO A 8 29.87 19.04 33.32
N VAL A 9 30.95 18.27 33.13
CA VAL A 9 30.95 17.14 32.19
C VAL A 9 30.02 16.03 32.67
N ALA A 10 30.05 15.70 33.97
CA ALA A 10 29.11 14.73 34.55
C ALA A 10 27.66 15.21 34.46
N GLY A 11 27.41 16.52 34.62
CA GLY A 11 26.10 17.12 34.43
C GLY A 11 25.56 16.94 33.01
N VAL A 12 26.36 17.31 32.00
CA VAL A 12 25.97 17.15 30.57
C VAL A 12 25.74 15.68 30.22
N LEU A 13 26.60 14.78 30.69
CA LEU A 13 26.44 13.35 30.44
C LEU A 13 25.15 12.80 31.07
N ALA A 14 24.83 13.23 32.29
CA ALA A 14 23.60 12.84 32.98
C ALA A 14 22.36 13.36 32.26
N THR A 15 22.38 14.59 31.74
CA THR A 15 21.26 15.13 30.95
C THR A 15 21.09 14.40 29.63
N ALA A 16 22.19 14.09 28.93
CA ALA A 16 22.14 13.33 27.68
C ALA A 16 21.62 11.90 27.90
N LEU A 17 22.05 11.23 28.98
CA LEU A 17 21.54 9.91 29.35
C LEU A 17 20.07 9.93 29.79
N ALA A 18 19.66 10.96 30.54
CA ALA A 18 18.27 11.12 30.94
C ALA A 18 17.37 11.41 29.74
N ALA A 19 17.79 12.30 28.82
CA ALA A 19 17.06 12.59 27.60
C ALA A 19 16.98 11.36 26.68
N GLY A 20 18.11 10.68 26.44
CA GLY A 20 18.15 9.46 25.63
C GLY A 20 17.34 8.33 26.25
N GLY A 21 17.37 8.16 27.58
CA GLY A 21 16.52 7.23 28.30
C GLY A 21 15.04 7.55 28.16
N LEU A 22 14.65 8.82 28.24
CA LEU A 22 13.27 9.26 28.06
C LEU A 22 12.78 9.03 26.63
N THR A 23 13.62 9.31 25.63
CA THR A 23 13.32 9.05 24.22
C THR A 23 13.10 7.56 23.96
N LEU A 24 14.01 6.70 24.45
CA LEU A 24 13.84 5.24 24.31
C LEU A 24 12.58 4.74 25.03
N LEU A 25 12.24 5.33 26.19
CA LEU A 25 11.05 4.95 26.94
C LEU A 25 9.77 5.33 26.20
N VAL A 26 9.73 6.49 25.52
CA VAL A 26 8.63 6.90 24.64
C VAL A 26 8.45 5.91 23.48
N TRP A 27 9.54 5.45 22.88
CA TRP A 27 9.50 4.47 21.77
C TRP A 27 9.10 3.05 22.19
N THR A 28 9.10 2.76 23.49
CA THR A 28 8.63 1.46 24.04
C THR A 28 7.19 1.49 24.52
N ILE A 29 6.50 2.64 24.40
CA ILE A 29 5.10 2.69 24.82
C ILE A 29 4.26 2.01 23.74
N ASP A 30 3.68 0.89 24.12
CA ASP A 30 2.59 0.25 23.39
C ASP A 30 1.34 1.14 23.54
N GLU A 31 0.92 1.75 22.44
CA GLU A 31 -0.18 2.71 22.40
C GLU A 31 -1.51 1.96 22.54
N THR A 32 -2.02 1.89 23.78
CA THR A 32 -3.30 1.25 24.04
C THR A 32 -4.45 2.20 23.66
N PRO A 33 -5.42 1.79 22.80
CA PRO A 33 -6.53 2.64 22.40
C PRO A 33 -7.63 2.71 23.47
N PHE A 34 -8.15 3.92 23.73
CA PHE A 34 -9.28 4.18 24.62
C PHE A 34 -10.40 4.92 23.88
N ALA A 35 -11.57 4.29 23.79
CA ALA A 35 -12.72 4.84 23.10
C ALA A 35 -13.09 6.27 23.56
N ARG A 36 -13.49 7.09 22.59
CA ARG A 36 -13.97 8.47 22.75
C ARG A 36 -15.23 8.68 21.89
N PRO A 37 -16.39 8.22 22.37
CA PRO A 37 -17.66 8.37 21.66
C PRO A 37 -17.96 9.82 21.31
N ASP A 38 -18.57 10.05 20.14
CA ASP A 38 -18.94 11.38 19.67
C ASP A 38 -20.19 11.31 18.78
N ALA A 39 -21.24 12.04 19.15
CA ALA A 39 -22.52 11.98 18.44
C ALA A 39 -22.49 12.64 17.05
N GLY A 40 -21.50 13.51 16.77
CA GLY A 40 -21.27 14.06 15.44
C GLY A 40 -20.63 13.01 14.53
N PHE A 41 -19.63 12.29 15.04
CA PHE A 41 -18.98 11.17 14.36
C PHE A 41 -19.97 10.02 14.08
N ASP A 42 -20.79 9.66 15.07
CA ASP A 42 -21.83 8.64 14.91
C ASP A 42 -22.85 9.02 13.82
N ARG A 43 -23.14 10.32 13.68
CA ARG A 43 -24.03 10.82 12.62
C ARG A 43 -23.37 10.72 11.25
N LEU A 44 -22.13 11.19 11.09
CA LEU A 44 -21.36 11.06 9.86
C LEU A 44 -21.32 9.62 9.37
N THR A 45 -20.99 8.68 10.25
CA THR A 45 -20.91 7.26 9.92
C THR A 45 -22.27 6.70 9.52
N SER A 46 -23.36 7.09 10.21
CA SER A 46 -24.72 6.69 9.85
C SER A 46 -25.18 7.24 8.49
N GLU A 47 -24.79 8.47 8.14
CA GLU A 47 -25.12 9.10 6.86
C GLU A 47 -24.42 8.39 5.70
N VAL A 48 -23.13 8.08 5.85
CA VAL A 48 -22.37 7.31 4.85
C VAL A 48 -22.91 5.88 4.72
N ALA A 49 -23.23 5.21 5.83
CA ALA A 49 -23.80 3.87 5.82
C ALA A 49 -25.22 3.80 5.22
N ALA A 50 -25.93 4.93 5.13
CA ALA A 50 -27.26 4.98 4.54
C ALA A 50 -27.24 5.06 3.00
N VAL A 51 -26.08 5.31 2.39
CA VAL A 51 -25.92 5.30 0.93
C VAL A 51 -26.13 3.88 0.40
N PRO A 52 -27.04 3.65 -0.56
CA PRO A 52 -27.25 2.32 -1.14
C PRO A 52 -25.96 1.77 -1.76
N GLY A 53 -25.63 0.50 -1.47
CA GLY A 53 -24.39 -0.12 -1.92
C GLY A 53 -23.18 0.17 -1.03
N VAL A 54 -23.37 0.81 0.13
CA VAL A 54 -22.32 1.05 1.14
C VAL A 54 -22.57 0.20 2.39
N SER A 55 -21.49 -0.31 2.97
CA SER A 55 -21.42 -0.87 4.33
C SER A 55 -20.16 -0.41 5.04
N LEU A 56 -20.20 -0.32 6.37
CA LEU A 56 -19.01 0.04 7.15
C LEU A 56 -18.30 -1.23 7.65
N ASP A 57 -17.01 -1.33 7.38
CA ASP A 57 -16.13 -2.38 7.93
C ASP A 57 -15.79 -2.09 9.40
N GLY A 58 -15.79 -0.81 9.77
CA GLY A 58 -15.60 -0.35 11.13
C GLY A 58 -15.66 1.17 11.22
N ALA A 59 -15.93 1.67 12.41
CA ALA A 59 -15.85 3.10 12.71
C ALA A 59 -15.48 3.26 14.17
N GLU A 60 -14.34 3.93 14.42
CA GLU A 60 -13.79 4.06 15.75
C GLU A 60 -13.27 5.46 15.98
N ARG A 61 -13.41 5.90 17.23
CA ARG A 61 -12.79 7.12 17.72
C ARG A 61 -12.14 6.84 19.06
N TRP A 62 -10.84 7.10 19.17
CA TRP A 62 -10.07 6.75 20.35
C TRP A 62 -8.99 7.78 20.66
N VAL A 63 -8.37 7.63 21.83
CA VAL A 63 -7.09 8.27 22.17
C VAL A 63 -6.12 7.19 22.62
N GLU A 64 -4.83 7.41 22.42
CA GLU A 64 -3.79 6.45 22.79
C GLU A 64 -3.16 6.80 24.12
N ALA A 65 -3.01 5.80 24.99
CA ALA A 65 -2.20 5.93 26.19
C ALA A 65 -0.70 5.90 25.84
N PRO A 66 0.13 6.68 26.56
CA PRO A 66 -0.18 7.45 27.75
C PRO A 66 -0.34 8.94 27.44
N ALA A 67 -0.20 9.33 26.17
CA ALA A 67 -0.23 10.73 25.75
C ALA A 67 -1.63 11.32 25.88
N PHE A 68 -2.67 10.51 25.66
CA PHE A 68 -4.08 10.90 25.68
C PHE A 68 -4.30 12.22 24.93
N GLY A 69 -3.69 12.33 23.74
CA GLY A 69 -3.74 13.53 22.90
C GLY A 69 -5.12 13.80 22.30
N PRO A 70 -5.20 14.63 21.24
CA PRO A 70 -6.41 14.76 20.45
C PRO A 70 -6.90 13.37 19.97
N PRO A 71 -8.22 13.14 19.91
CA PRO A 71 -8.75 11.86 19.48
C PRO A 71 -8.48 11.60 18.00
N THR A 72 -8.10 10.37 17.69
CA THR A 72 -8.06 9.84 16.33
C THR A 72 -9.44 9.28 15.99
N SER A 73 -9.93 9.62 14.80
CA SER A 73 -11.18 9.08 14.25
C SER A 73 -10.86 8.32 12.97
N TRP A 74 -11.37 7.10 12.82
CA TRP A 74 -11.19 6.28 11.62
C TRP A 74 -12.50 5.66 11.16
N VAL A 75 -12.69 5.58 9.85
CA VAL A 75 -13.83 4.92 9.22
C VAL A 75 -13.35 4.02 8.08
N GLY A 76 -13.73 2.74 8.16
CA GLY A 76 -13.57 1.75 7.10
C GLY A 76 -14.87 1.58 6.32
N VAL A 77 -14.82 1.75 5.00
CA VAL A 77 -15.99 1.75 4.12
C VAL A 77 -15.82 0.69 3.03
N ALA A 78 -16.71 -0.30 3.01
CA ALA A 78 -16.91 -1.17 1.86
C ALA A 78 -18.02 -0.59 0.97
N VAL A 79 -17.76 -0.47 -0.33
CA VAL A 79 -18.65 0.22 -1.27
C VAL A 79 -18.70 -0.48 -2.62
N GLU A 80 -19.89 -0.63 -3.18
CA GLU A 80 -20.05 -1.06 -4.56
C GLU A 80 -19.62 0.09 -5.50
N GLU A 81 -18.89 -0.24 -6.57
CA GLU A 81 -18.40 0.73 -7.58
C GLU A 81 -19.41 1.83 -7.97
N PRO A 82 -20.68 1.53 -8.34
CA PRO A 82 -21.62 2.58 -8.74
C PRO A 82 -21.98 3.56 -7.61
N ALA A 83 -21.81 3.16 -6.35
CA ALA A 83 -22.11 3.98 -5.18
C ALA A 83 -20.90 4.78 -4.68
N LEU A 84 -19.69 4.51 -5.19
CA LEU A 84 -18.45 5.12 -4.69
C LEU A 84 -18.47 6.65 -4.74
N ALA A 85 -18.92 7.23 -5.86
CA ALA A 85 -18.99 8.69 -6.01
C ALA A 85 -19.99 9.33 -5.02
N GLU A 86 -21.13 8.68 -4.78
CA GLU A 86 -22.14 9.16 -3.82
C GLU A 86 -21.66 9.02 -2.37
N ALA A 87 -20.96 7.93 -2.04
CA ALA A 87 -20.36 7.72 -0.73
C ALA A 87 -19.33 8.81 -0.40
N LEU A 88 -18.42 9.12 -1.33
CA LEU A 88 -17.43 10.19 -1.17
C LEU A 88 -18.09 11.57 -1.05
N ALA A 89 -19.10 11.85 -1.88
CA ALA A 89 -19.84 13.11 -1.82
C ALA A 89 -20.57 13.28 -0.47
N THR A 90 -21.17 12.20 0.05
CA THR A 90 -21.85 12.18 1.34
C THR A 90 -20.86 12.42 2.49
N ALA A 91 -19.72 11.72 2.48
CA ALA A 91 -18.66 11.93 3.49
C ALA A 91 -18.12 13.36 3.48
N CYS A 92 -17.99 14.00 2.31
CA CYS A 92 -17.51 15.38 2.20
C CYS A 92 -18.58 16.45 2.48
N ALA A 93 -19.87 16.11 2.45
CA ALA A 93 -20.96 17.02 2.76
C ALA A 93 -21.26 17.12 4.27
N THR A 94 -20.52 16.37 5.10
CA THR A 94 -20.72 16.30 6.55
C THR A 94 -20.52 17.64 7.26
N GLU A 95 -21.23 17.83 8.37
CA GLU A 95 -20.99 18.93 9.32
C GLU A 95 -19.93 18.58 10.38
N TYR A 96 -19.44 17.32 10.41
CA TYR A 96 -18.42 16.89 11.35
C TYR A 96 -17.08 17.61 11.06
N ALA A 97 -16.54 18.29 12.08
CA ALA A 97 -15.41 19.19 11.90
C ALA A 97 -14.04 18.54 12.17
N ASP A 98 -13.99 17.48 12.99
CA ASP A 98 -12.71 16.85 13.33
C ASP A 98 -12.19 16.03 12.15
N PRO A 99 -10.86 15.90 11.99
CA PRO A 99 -10.27 15.03 10.97
C PRO A 99 -10.66 13.57 11.13
N VAL A 100 -10.80 12.88 10.00
CA VAL A 100 -11.12 11.44 9.94
C VAL A 100 -10.17 10.74 9.00
N LEU A 101 -9.55 9.67 9.46
CA LEU A 101 -8.82 8.72 8.63
C LEU A 101 -9.82 7.81 7.92
N TRP A 102 -9.69 7.68 6.60
CA TRP A 102 -10.58 6.84 5.81
C TRP A 102 -9.83 5.72 5.13
N SER A 103 -10.41 4.53 5.17
CA SER A 103 -10.04 3.42 4.30
C SER A 103 -11.27 2.96 3.53
N PHE A 104 -11.13 2.79 2.23
CA PHE A 104 -12.19 2.31 1.35
C PHE A 104 -11.80 0.96 0.76
N ARG A 105 -12.79 0.12 0.54
CA ARG A 105 -12.74 -1.07 -0.30
C ARG A 105 -13.89 -0.99 -1.31
N ALA A 106 -13.56 -0.65 -2.55
CA ALA A 106 -14.51 -0.57 -3.64
C ALA A 106 -14.58 -1.90 -4.40
N THR A 107 -15.77 -2.45 -4.59
CA THR A 107 -15.97 -3.74 -5.30
C THR A 107 -16.72 -3.51 -6.60
N SER A 108 -16.19 -4.02 -7.71
CA SER A 108 -16.83 -3.97 -9.01
C SER A 108 -17.84 -5.09 -9.22
N ALA A 109 -18.71 -4.92 -10.21
CA ALA A 109 -19.63 -5.98 -10.63
C ALA A 109 -18.88 -7.22 -11.20
N GLY A 110 -17.64 -7.03 -11.66
CA GLY A 110 -16.76 -8.09 -12.14
C GLY A 110 -16.17 -8.98 -11.04
N GLY A 111 -16.36 -8.62 -9.77
CA GLY A 111 -15.81 -9.33 -8.61
C GLY A 111 -14.42 -8.86 -8.19
N ASN A 112 -13.89 -7.79 -8.80
CA ASN A 112 -12.62 -7.21 -8.37
C ASN A 112 -12.84 -6.27 -7.18
N ALA A 113 -11.86 -6.16 -6.30
CA ALA A 113 -11.85 -5.26 -5.16
C ALA A 113 -10.62 -4.35 -5.21
N LEU A 114 -10.84 -3.06 -4.97
CA LEU A 114 -9.80 -2.05 -4.88
C LEU A 114 -9.88 -1.36 -3.52
N SER A 115 -8.87 -1.58 -2.70
CA SER A 115 -8.69 -0.88 -1.44
C SER A 115 -7.84 0.37 -1.63
N PHE A 116 -8.20 1.48 -0.98
CA PHE A 116 -7.42 2.72 -1.01
C PHE A 116 -7.72 3.58 0.22
N ALA A 117 -6.84 4.52 0.53
CA ALA A 117 -7.00 5.42 1.67
C ALA A 117 -7.47 6.81 1.23
N GLY A 118 -8.06 7.52 2.20
CA GLY A 118 -8.16 8.98 2.15
C GLY A 118 -6.79 9.66 2.33
N ALA A 119 -6.79 10.93 2.73
CA ALA A 119 -5.57 11.63 3.12
C ALA A 119 -4.89 10.95 4.33
N GLU A 120 -3.59 10.71 4.23
CA GLU A 120 -2.77 10.10 5.30
C GLU A 120 -2.68 11.00 6.55
N GLU A 121 -2.55 12.30 6.33
CA GLU A 121 -2.61 13.33 7.37
C GLU A 121 -3.88 14.18 7.20
N PRO A 122 -5.06 13.69 7.61
CA PRO A 122 -6.29 14.40 7.36
C PRO A 122 -6.34 15.69 8.18
N THR A 123 -6.77 16.78 7.54
CA THR A 123 -7.03 18.06 8.21
C THR A 123 -8.53 18.36 8.33
N ALA A 124 -9.38 17.47 7.83
CA ALA A 124 -10.84 17.60 7.80
C ALA A 124 -11.49 16.21 7.74
N ALA A 125 -12.81 16.15 7.90
CA ALA A 125 -13.58 14.91 7.81
C ALA A 125 -13.75 14.37 6.37
N CYS A 126 -13.64 15.23 5.34
CA CYS A 126 -13.76 14.81 3.95
C CYS A 126 -12.58 13.90 3.56
N PRO A 127 -12.81 12.71 2.97
CA PRO A 127 -11.76 11.71 2.75
C PRO A 127 -10.59 12.15 1.88
N ALA A 128 -10.83 12.97 0.86
CA ALA A 128 -9.80 13.45 -0.09
C ALA A 128 -8.82 12.35 -0.58
N PRO A 129 -9.30 11.27 -1.23
CA PRO A 129 -8.46 10.17 -1.67
C PRO A 129 -7.40 10.64 -2.67
N ALA A 130 -6.19 10.07 -2.55
CA ALA A 130 -5.05 10.43 -3.39
C ALA A 130 -5.11 9.82 -4.80
N VAL A 131 -5.98 8.83 -5.01
CA VAL A 131 -6.14 8.09 -6.27
C VAL A 131 -7.56 8.24 -6.81
N ASP A 132 -7.69 8.27 -8.15
CA ASP A 132 -8.98 8.13 -8.82
C ASP A 132 -9.39 6.65 -8.87
N ALA A 133 -10.00 6.20 -7.76
CA ALA A 133 -10.41 4.81 -7.59
C ALA A 133 -11.48 4.35 -8.59
N SER A 134 -12.34 5.25 -9.08
CA SER A 134 -13.37 4.89 -10.06
C SER A 134 -12.74 4.57 -11.42
N ALA A 135 -11.85 5.45 -11.90
CA ALA A 135 -11.12 5.20 -13.14
C ALA A 135 -10.21 3.98 -13.05
N LEU A 136 -9.59 3.72 -11.88
CA LEU A 136 -8.80 2.51 -11.65
C LEU A 136 -9.63 1.25 -11.80
N LEU A 137 -10.76 1.19 -11.09
CA LEU A 137 -11.57 0.00 -10.99
C LEU A 137 -12.14 -0.40 -12.36
N GLU A 138 -12.55 0.59 -13.16
CA GLU A 138 -12.96 0.39 -14.56
C GLU A 138 -11.84 -0.27 -15.39
N ARG A 139 -10.57 0.14 -15.19
CA ARG A 139 -9.43 -0.46 -15.89
C ARG A 139 -9.12 -1.87 -15.40
N ILE A 140 -9.17 -2.10 -14.09
CA ILE A 140 -8.90 -3.41 -13.47
C ILE A 140 -9.90 -4.47 -13.95
N ASP A 141 -11.18 -4.08 -14.12
CA ASP A 141 -12.23 -4.96 -14.65
C ASP A 141 -11.95 -5.50 -16.06
N GLY A 142 -11.13 -4.81 -16.84
CA GLY A 142 -10.67 -5.29 -18.15
C GLY A 142 -9.52 -6.30 -18.09
N LEU A 143 -8.88 -6.48 -16.94
CA LEU A 143 -7.61 -7.22 -16.80
C LEU A 143 -7.77 -8.61 -16.20
N GLY A 144 -8.85 -8.85 -15.45
CA GLY A 144 -9.08 -10.11 -14.77
C GLY A 144 -10.38 -10.11 -13.97
N ARG A 145 -10.53 -11.16 -13.16
CA ARG A 145 -11.61 -11.30 -12.18
C ARG A 145 -11.02 -11.71 -10.85
N ASP A 146 -11.77 -11.43 -9.78
CA ASP A 146 -11.43 -11.80 -8.41
C ASP A 146 -10.04 -11.28 -7.98
N LEU A 147 -9.65 -10.12 -8.52
CA LEU A 147 -8.43 -9.41 -8.12
C LEU A 147 -8.73 -8.52 -6.92
N GLU A 148 -7.91 -8.64 -5.88
CA GLU A 148 -7.95 -7.75 -4.72
C GLU A 148 -6.63 -6.97 -4.64
N LEU A 149 -6.73 -5.67 -4.89
CA LEU A 149 -5.58 -4.78 -4.97
C LEU A 149 -5.75 -3.62 -4.00
N HIS A 150 -4.64 -3.14 -3.47
CA HIS A 150 -4.54 -1.92 -2.69
C HIS A 150 -3.77 -0.88 -3.48
N ALA A 151 -4.41 0.25 -3.77
CA ALA A 151 -3.80 1.37 -4.47
C ALA A 151 -3.33 2.43 -3.48
N SER A 152 -2.09 2.88 -3.66
CA SER A 152 -1.53 4.01 -2.92
C SER A 152 -0.58 4.85 -3.79
N LEU A 153 -0.43 6.12 -3.42
CA LEU A 153 0.66 6.97 -3.91
C LEU A 153 1.74 7.02 -2.83
N ARG A 154 2.97 6.69 -3.20
CA ARG A 154 4.15 6.80 -2.35
C ARG A 154 5.01 7.97 -2.86
N GLU A 155 6.06 8.32 -2.12
CA GLU A 155 6.99 9.37 -2.57
C GLU A 155 7.60 9.03 -3.93
N GLY A 156 7.05 9.63 -4.99
CA GLY A 156 7.53 9.47 -6.36
C GLY A 156 7.09 8.19 -7.08
N SER A 157 6.17 7.38 -6.53
CA SER A 157 5.68 6.17 -7.21
C SER A 157 4.18 5.92 -6.98
N PHE A 158 3.57 5.18 -7.90
CA PHE A 158 2.22 4.63 -7.73
C PHE A 158 2.35 3.14 -7.40
N ALA A 159 1.68 2.67 -6.36
CA ALA A 159 1.76 1.29 -5.90
C ALA A 159 0.41 0.58 -5.99
N LEU A 160 0.48 -0.68 -6.42
CA LEU A 160 -0.59 -1.68 -6.42
C LEU A 160 -0.11 -2.89 -5.63
N ASP A 161 -0.61 -3.05 -4.42
CA ASP A 161 -0.26 -4.16 -3.54
C ASP A 161 -1.39 -5.20 -3.51
N SER A 162 -1.07 -6.48 -3.68
CA SER A 162 -1.98 -7.59 -3.37
C SER A 162 -1.60 -8.14 -2.00
N PHE A 163 -2.42 -7.95 -0.97
CA PHE A 163 -2.11 -8.42 0.37
C PHE A 163 -2.42 -9.90 0.60
N GLU A 164 -3.45 -10.40 -0.08
CA GLU A 164 -3.80 -11.82 -0.05
C GLU A 164 -3.19 -12.57 -1.24
N ASP A 165 -3.16 -13.89 -1.13
CA ASP A 165 -2.77 -14.76 -2.23
C ASP A 165 -3.74 -14.60 -3.39
N VAL A 166 -3.29 -13.93 -4.46
CA VAL A 166 -4.04 -13.92 -5.72
C VAL A 166 -4.14 -15.35 -6.20
N SER A 167 -5.38 -15.79 -6.41
CA SER A 167 -5.66 -17.10 -7.01
C SER A 167 -4.98 -17.20 -8.37
N GLY A 168 -3.91 -18.00 -8.45
CA GLY A 168 -3.09 -18.14 -9.66
C GLY A 168 -1.68 -17.53 -9.57
N GLY A 169 -1.28 -16.95 -8.43
CA GLY A 169 0.09 -16.51 -8.15
C GLY A 169 0.63 -15.45 -9.12
N LEU A 170 1.94 -15.48 -9.38
CA LEU A 170 2.60 -14.58 -10.33
C LEU A 170 1.92 -14.52 -11.73
N PRO A 171 1.46 -15.63 -12.35
CA PRO A 171 0.72 -15.58 -13.61
C PRO A 171 -0.50 -14.65 -13.60
N ALA A 172 -1.23 -14.59 -12.48
CA ALA A 172 -2.44 -13.76 -12.35
C ALA A 172 -2.12 -12.25 -12.32
N LEU A 173 -0.88 -11.88 -12.00
CA LEU A 173 -0.42 -10.49 -12.00
C LEU A 173 0.07 -10.02 -13.39
N LEU A 174 0.30 -10.92 -14.35
CA LEU A 174 0.79 -10.55 -15.68
C LEU A 174 -0.10 -9.55 -16.43
N PRO A 175 -1.45 -9.64 -16.39
CA PRO A 175 -2.32 -8.62 -16.98
C PRO A 175 -2.13 -7.24 -16.34
N ILE A 176 -1.92 -7.18 -15.03
CA ILE A 176 -1.66 -5.93 -14.29
C ILE A 176 -0.33 -5.33 -14.71
N VAL A 177 0.74 -6.14 -14.77
CA VAL A 177 2.05 -5.69 -15.27
C VAL A 177 1.95 -5.18 -16.70
N ARG A 178 1.18 -5.84 -17.56
CA ARG A 178 0.95 -5.44 -18.96
C ARG A 178 0.18 -4.13 -19.10
N ALA A 179 -0.44 -3.62 -18.04
CA ALA A 179 -1.23 -2.40 -18.04
C ALA A 179 -0.73 -1.38 -17.00
N ALA A 180 0.47 -1.55 -16.45
CA ALA A 180 0.93 -0.81 -15.28
C ALA A 180 0.87 0.73 -15.48
N GLU A 181 1.38 1.24 -16.59
CA GLU A 181 1.37 2.66 -16.92
C GLU A 181 -0.05 3.19 -17.20
N ASP A 182 -0.92 2.38 -17.81
CA ASP A 182 -2.34 2.72 -17.99
C ASP A 182 -3.07 2.82 -16.66
N LEU A 183 -2.77 1.92 -15.72
CA LEU A 183 -3.32 1.92 -14.36
C LEU A 183 -2.82 3.13 -13.55
N ARG A 184 -1.53 3.48 -13.67
CA ARG A 184 -0.97 4.72 -13.09
C ARG A 184 -1.70 5.95 -13.61
N ASP A 185 -1.86 6.04 -14.91
CA ASP A 185 -2.52 7.19 -15.54
C ASP A 185 -4.00 7.26 -15.14
N ALA A 186 -4.67 6.10 -15.01
CA ALA A 186 -6.03 6.02 -14.46
C ALA A 186 -6.08 6.45 -12.98
N ALA A 187 -5.01 6.25 -12.20
CA ALA A 187 -4.96 6.67 -10.80
C ALA A 187 -4.91 8.18 -10.62
N GLY A 188 -4.65 8.93 -11.68
CA GLY A 188 -4.27 10.33 -11.58
C GLY A 188 -2.86 10.53 -11.02
N ALA A 189 -2.03 9.49 -10.98
CA ALA A 189 -0.64 9.58 -10.54
C ALA A 189 0.21 10.38 -11.56
N GLU A 190 1.37 10.86 -11.11
CA GLU A 190 2.27 11.65 -11.96
C GLU A 190 2.73 10.85 -13.18
N ARG A 191 2.66 11.48 -14.37
CA ARG A 191 3.16 10.84 -15.60
C ARG A 191 4.66 10.57 -15.49
N GLY A 192 5.04 9.33 -15.78
CA GLY A 192 6.43 8.91 -15.68
C GLY A 192 6.86 8.56 -14.25
N ALA A 193 5.95 8.57 -13.27
CA ALA A 193 6.20 7.85 -12.03
C ALA A 193 6.30 6.34 -12.32
N PRO A 194 7.24 5.62 -11.70
CA PRO A 194 7.26 4.17 -11.72
C PRO A 194 6.01 3.58 -11.05
N VAL A 195 5.69 2.35 -11.45
CA VAL A 195 4.59 1.58 -10.88
C VAL A 195 5.15 0.41 -10.10
N GLU A 196 4.84 0.35 -8.82
CA GLU A 196 5.21 -0.77 -7.95
C GLU A 196 4.04 -1.75 -7.88
N ILE A 197 4.29 -3.01 -8.23
CA ILE A 197 3.33 -4.09 -8.13
C ILE A 197 3.90 -5.10 -7.14
N SER A 198 3.29 -5.21 -5.97
CA SER A 198 3.78 -6.05 -4.88
C SER A 198 2.72 -7.04 -4.41
N GLY A 199 3.16 -8.15 -3.84
CA GLY A 199 2.31 -9.13 -3.19
C GLY A 199 3.11 -10.36 -2.77
N PRO A 200 2.44 -11.42 -2.27
CA PRO A 200 3.12 -12.62 -1.81
C PRO A 200 4.08 -13.21 -2.84
N TRP A 201 3.69 -13.21 -4.13
CA TRP A 201 4.44 -13.84 -5.22
C TRP A 201 5.30 -12.88 -6.05
N ALA A 202 5.18 -11.58 -5.80
CA ALA A 202 5.81 -10.58 -6.66
C ALA A 202 6.26 -9.32 -5.91
N ALA A 203 7.40 -8.77 -6.31
CA ALA A 203 7.73 -7.37 -6.10
C ALA A 203 8.38 -6.85 -7.39
N ILE A 204 7.62 -6.04 -8.14
CA ILE A 204 7.97 -5.60 -9.49
C ILE A 204 7.89 -4.08 -9.52
N THR A 205 8.94 -3.44 -10.03
CA THR A 205 8.90 -2.00 -10.35
C THR A 205 8.91 -1.85 -11.86
N VAL A 206 7.87 -1.22 -12.40
CA VAL A 206 7.75 -0.85 -13.81
C VAL A 206 8.16 0.61 -13.98
N GLY A 207 9.36 0.85 -14.52
CA GLY A 207 9.80 2.18 -14.87
C GLY A 207 9.11 2.72 -16.13
N PRO A 208 9.29 4.01 -16.45
CA PRO A 208 8.69 4.63 -17.63
C PRO A 208 9.13 3.99 -18.94
N GLY A 209 8.19 3.51 -19.75
CA GLY A 209 8.47 2.82 -21.01
C GLY A 209 9.06 1.42 -20.83
N GLU A 210 8.91 0.82 -19.65
CA GLU A 210 9.41 -0.53 -19.36
C GLU A 210 8.32 -1.60 -19.36
N GLN A 211 7.04 -1.20 -19.32
CA GLN A 211 5.86 -2.08 -19.23
C GLN A 211 5.92 -3.29 -20.16
N GLU A 212 6.10 -3.06 -21.47
CA GLU A 212 6.11 -4.14 -22.47
C GLU A 212 7.29 -5.11 -22.26
N ARG A 213 8.47 -4.59 -21.90
CA ARG A 213 9.69 -5.39 -21.70
C ARG A 213 9.61 -6.23 -20.43
N ILE A 214 9.10 -5.65 -19.33
CA ILE A 214 8.88 -6.38 -18.08
C ILE A 214 7.81 -7.46 -18.29
N ALA A 215 6.69 -7.12 -18.91
CA ALA A 215 5.64 -8.08 -19.21
C ALA A 215 6.13 -9.23 -20.09
N ALA A 216 6.95 -8.95 -21.11
CA ALA A 216 7.55 -9.97 -21.96
C ALA A 216 8.50 -10.88 -21.17
N LEU A 217 9.41 -10.31 -20.37
CA LEU A 217 10.30 -11.08 -19.52
C LEU A 217 9.51 -12.01 -18.59
N LEU A 218 8.56 -11.47 -17.81
CA LEU A 218 7.78 -12.28 -16.87
C LEU A 218 6.94 -13.35 -17.58
N THR A 219 6.40 -13.06 -18.77
CA THR A 219 5.67 -14.05 -19.57
C THR A 219 6.59 -15.23 -19.95
N THR A 220 7.82 -14.96 -20.39
CA THR A 220 8.81 -16.00 -20.70
C THR A 220 9.23 -16.78 -19.45
N LEU A 221 9.54 -16.08 -18.35
CA LEU A 221 9.93 -16.71 -17.09
C LEU A 221 8.84 -17.66 -16.56
N VAL A 222 7.59 -17.22 -16.55
CA VAL A 222 6.45 -18.04 -16.12
C VAL A 222 6.18 -19.17 -17.10
N GLY A 223 6.05 -18.86 -18.39
CA GLY A 223 5.57 -19.81 -19.40
C GLY A 223 6.60 -20.85 -19.83
N GLU A 224 7.87 -20.47 -19.96
CA GLU A 224 8.93 -21.35 -20.48
C GLU A 224 9.81 -21.93 -19.39
N HIS A 225 9.92 -21.26 -18.24
CA HIS A 225 10.82 -21.66 -17.16
C HIS A 225 10.12 -22.01 -15.85
N GLY A 226 8.79 -21.92 -15.80
CA GLY A 226 8.00 -22.32 -14.64
C GLY A 226 8.29 -21.48 -13.39
N VAL A 227 8.67 -20.21 -13.56
CA VAL A 227 8.86 -19.29 -12.44
C VAL A 227 7.52 -19.05 -11.74
N THR A 228 7.47 -19.29 -10.43
CA THR A 228 6.26 -19.14 -9.61
C THR A 228 6.27 -17.87 -8.77
N ALA A 229 7.45 -17.31 -8.49
CA ALA A 229 7.59 -16.06 -7.75
C ALA A 229 8.77 -15.20 -8.24
N TYR A 230 8.63 -13.88 -8.13
CA TYR A 230 9.59 -12.89 -8.65
C TYR A 230 9.66 -11.64 -7.77
N TRP A 231 10.76 -11.41 -7.06
CA TRP A 231 10.95 -10.20 -6.26
C TRP A 231 12.22 -9.45 -6.68
N ALA A 232 12.03 -8.32 -7.35
CA ALA A 232 13.09 -7.38 -7.72
C ALA A 232 13.13 -6.24 -6.71
N THR A 233 13.99 -6.34 -5.71
CA THR A 233 14.20 -5.31 -4.69
C THR A 233 15.54 -4.61 -4.89
N GLU A 234 15.86 -3.63 -4.05
CA GLU A 234 17.17 -2.96 -4.05
C GLU A 234 18.33 -3.93 -3.79
N ASP A 235 18.10 -4.97 -2.98
CA ASP A 235 19.11 -5.98 -2.61
C ASP A 235 19.42 -6.97 -3.73
N GLY A 236 18.56 -7.07 -4.74
CA GLY A 236 18.73 -7.99 -5.86
C GLY A 236 17.42 -8.52 -6.42
N LEU A 237 17.56 -9.52 -7.27
CA LEU A 237 16.46 -10.29 -7.84
C LEU A 237 16.39 -11.66 -7.19
N ARG A 238 15.23 -12.00 -6.63
CA ARG A 238 14.93 -13.32 -6.07
C ARG A 238 13.85 -13.99 -6.91
N ILE A 239 14.06 -15.24 -7.28
CA ILE A 239 13.17 -16.03 -8.13
C ILE A 239 12.95 -17.41 -7.52
N VAL A 240 11.71 -17.87 -7.47
CA VAL A 240 11.37 -19.28 -7.22
C VAL A 240 11.12 -19.95 -8.57
N ALA A 241 11.87 -21.02 -8.84
CA ALA A 241 11.80 -21.76 -10.10
C ALA A 241 12.31 -23.20 -9.94
N PRO A 242 11.97 -24.12 -10.87
CA PRO A 242 12.56 -25.45 -10.91
C PRO A 242 14.09 -25.43 -11.17
N ASP A 243 14.83 -26.27 -10.44
CA ASP A 243 16.30 -26.35 -10.46
C ASP A 243 16.91 -26.48 -11.87
N GLY A 244 16.21 -27.15 -12.80
CA GLY A 244 16.70 -27.42 -14.15
C GLY A 244 16.77 -26.19 -15.08
N GLY A 245 16.18 -25.05 -14.69
CA GLY A 245 16.02 -23.87 -15.56
C GLY A 245 16.92 -22.67 -15.24
N HIS A 246 17.69 -22.69 -14.14
CA HIS A 246 18.34 -21.50 -13.58
C HIS A 246 19.25 -20.75 -14.57
N ALA A 247 20.08 -21.45 -15.34
CA ALA A 247 20.97 -20.82 -16.30
C ALA A 247 20.22 -20.14 -17.47
N ALA A 248 19.09 -20.71 -17.90
CA ALA A 248 18.24 -20.11 -18.94
C ALA A 248 17.50 -18.88 -18.41
N ILE A 249 16.99 -18.95 -17.17
CA ILE A 249 16.38 -17.82 -16.46
C ILE A 249 17.38 -16.66 -16.32
N GLU A 250 18.60 -16.94 -15.87
CA GLU A 250 19.63 -15.91 -15.74
C GLU A 250 19.94 -15.28 -17.11
N ALA A 251 20.07 -16.07 -18.17
CA ALA A 251 20.28 -15.57 -19.52
C ALA A 251 19.12 -14.70 -20.02
N ALA A 252 17.87 -15.09 -19.75
CA ALA A 252 16.68 -14.31 -20.10
C ALA A 252 16.64 -12.96 -19.36
N VAL A 253 16.92 -12.97 -18.05
CA VAL A 253 17.01 -11.74 -17.23
C VAL A 253 18.11 -10.82 -17.76
N ARG A 254 19.32 -11.33 -17.99
CA ARG A 254 20.46 -10.56 -18.51
C ARG A 254 20.18 -9.99 -19.90
N GLY A 255 19.47 -10.74 -20.73
CA GLY A 255 19.11 -10.36 -22.10
C GLY A 255 17.92 -9.39 -22.20
N SER A 256 17.22 -9.12 -21.10
CA SER A 256 15.98 -8.31 -21.09
C SER A 256 16.21 -6.82 -21.39
N GLY A 257 17.43 -6.32 -21.16
CA GLY A 257 17.73 -4.89 -21.26
C GLY A 257 17.01 -4.03 -20.20
N LEU A 258 16.52 -4.65 -19.13
CA LEU A 258 15.90 -4.00 -17.98
C LEU A 258 16.93 -3.69 -16.89
N PRO A 259 16.72 -2.68 -16.03
CA PRO A 259 17.63 -2.36 -14.92
C PRO A 259 17.90 -3.53 -13.96
N VAL A 260 16.96 -4.48 -13.86
CA VAL A 260 17.12 -5.69 -13.03
C VAL A 260 18.19 -6.65 -13.55
N ALA A 261 18.57 -6.55 -14.84
CA ALA A 261 19.56 -7.40 -15.48
C ALA A 261 20.96 -7.30 -14.84
N ASP A 262 21.28 -6.15 -14.25
CA ASP A 262 22.57 -5.87 -13.62
C ASP A 262 22.59 -6.20 -12.11
N ARG A 263 21.45 -6.63 -11.54
CA ARG A 263 21.33 -6.90 -10.11
C ARG A 263 21.75 -8.35 -9.77
N PRO A 264 22.24 -8.60 -8.54
CA PRO A 264 22.50 -9.96 -8.09
C PRO A 264 21.23 -10.82 -8.15
N LEU A 265 21.29 -11.97 -8.84
CA LEU A 265 20.20 -12.94 -8.93
C LEU A 265 20.40 -14.08 -7.92
N ARG A 266 19.34 -14.44 -7.20
CA ARG A 266 19.28 -15.59 -6.29
C ARG A 266 18.06 -16.44 -6.61
N PHE A 267 18.25 -17.76 -6.57
CA PHE A 267 17.18 -18.73 -6.68
C PHE A 267 16.81 -19.24 -5.30
N GLU A 268 15.51 -19.31 -5.04
CA GLU A 268 14.92 -19.89 -3.83
C GLU A 268 14.21 -21.19 -4.19
N ALA A 269 14.16 -22.13 -3.25
CA ALA A 269 13.46 -23.39 -3.44
C ALA A 269 11.95 -23.17 -3.39
N ASP A 270 11.21 -23.92 -4.20
CA ASP A 270 9.75 -24.01 -4.09
C ASP A 270 9.45 -24.74 -2.76
N GLU A 271 8.93 -24.01 -1.76
CA GLU A 271 8.53 -24.66 -0.51
C GLU A 271 7.29 -25.54 -0.78
N PRO A 272 7.32 -26.84 -0.40
CA PRO A 272 6.28 -27.82 -0.74
C PRO A 272 4.97 -27.65 0.04
#